data_AF-A0A3C0BB67-F1
#
_entry.id   AF-A0A3C0BB67-F1
#
_cell.length_a   1.000
_cell.length_b   1.000
_cell.length_c   1.000
_cell.angle_alpha   90.00
_cell.angle_beta   90.00
_cell.angle_gamma   90.00
#
_symmetry.space_group_name_H-M   'P 1'
#
loop_
_entity.id
_entity.type
_entity.pdbx_description
1 polymer ?
#
loop_
_entity_poly.entity_id
_entity_poly.type
_entity_poly.pdbx_seq_one_letter_code
_entity_poly.pdbx_strand_id
1 'polypeptide(L)'
;VNVNWMSIHEDHLWVRTYERGVEDETLSCGTGITASAIKAALLTGKNEWKIESRGGKLHVRLQRNAQVFNDIYLGGPAVMVFKGELKHDKV
;
A
#
# COMPACT_ATOMS: atom_id res chain seq x y z
N VAL A 1 -12.21 9.77 3.43
CA VAL A 1 -11.49 8.53 3.76
C VAL A 1 -10.92 7.96 2.47
N ASN A 2 -9.88 7.11 2.50
CA ASN A 2 -9.45 6.41 1.29
C ASN A 2 -10.31 5.16 1.10
N VAL A 3 -10.65 4.82 -0.15
CA VAL A 3 -11.44 3.63 -0.49
C VAL A 3 -10.57 2.68 -1.30
N ASN A 4 -10.46 1.43 -0.86
CA ASN A 4 -9.64 0.42 -1.51
C ASN A 4 -10.53 -0.72 -2.03
N TRP A 5 -10.51 -0.95 -3.33
CA TRP A 5 -11.04 -2.19 -3.92
C TRP A 5 -9.92 -3.20 -3.99
N MET A 6 -10.18 -4.42 -3.52
CA MET A 6 -9.20 -5.49 -3.51
C MET A 6 -9.77 -6.81 -4.00
N SER A 7 -8.95 -7.57 -4.72
CA SER A 7 -9.21 -8.97 -5.07
C SER A 7 -8.11 -9.85 -4.49
N ILE A 8 -8.50 -10.97 -3.88
CA ILE A 8 -7.56 -11.95 -3.32
C ILE A 8 -7.38 -13.08 -4.34
N HIS A 9 -6.14 -13.29 -4.77
CA HIS A 9 -5.74 -14.43 -5.58
C HIS A 9 -4.86 -15.37 -4.76
N GLU A 10 -4.51 -16.53 -5.32
CA GLU A 10 -3.72 -17.54 -4.63
C GLU A 10 -2.35 -16.99 -4.17
N ASP A 11 -1.68 -16.25 -5.04
CA ASP A 11 -0.29 -15.79 -4.82
C ASP A 11 -0.15 -14.28 -4.57
N HIS A 12 -1.20 -13.49 -4.77
CA HIS A 12 -1.12 -12.03 -4.72
C HIS A 12 -2.47 -11.36 -4.49
N LEU A 13 -2.43 -10.06 -4.18
CA LEU A 13 -3.58 -9.17 -4.11
C LEU A 13 -3.56 -8.20 -5.29
N TRP A 14 -4.72 -7.89 -5.84
CA TRP A 14 -4.90 -6.70 -6.67
C TRP A 14 -5.54 -5.61 -5.85
N VAL A 15 -5.02 -4.39 -5.91
CA VAL A 15 -5.55 -3.26 -5.14
C VAL A 15 -5.65 -2.00 -6.00
N ARG A 16 -6.81 -1.35 -5.95
CA ARG A 16 -7.06 -0.02 -6.53
C ARG A 16 -7.55 0.92 -5.45
N THR A 17 -7.06 2.16 -5.42
CA THR A 17 -7.36 3.12 -4.36
C THR A 17 -7.91 4.42 -4.93
N TYR A 18 -9.07 4.83 -4.43
CA TYR A 18 -9.52 6.23 -4.52
C TYR A 18 -9.03 6.97 -3.28
N GLU A 19 -8.28 8.06 -3.50
CA GLU A 19 -7.51 8.71 -2.43
C GLU A 19 -8.07 10.09 -2.06
N ARG A 20 -8.41 10.25 -0.77
CA ARG A 20 -8.90 11.53 -0.24
C ARG A 20 -7.82 12.60 -0.41
N GLY A 21 -8.22 13.78 -0.89
CA GLY A 21 -7.33 14.90 -1.12
C GLY A 21 -6.70 14.92 -2.52
N VAL A 22 -6.75 13.80 -3.25
CA VAL A 22 -6.59 13.77 -4.71
C VAL A 22 -7.96 13.81 -5.38
N GLU A 23 -8.95 13.17 -4.74
CA GLU A 23 -10.33 13.03 -5.24
C GLU A 23 -10.41 12.29 -6.59
N ASP A 24 -9.49 11.33 -6.78
CA ASP A 24 -9.43 10.44 -7.92
C ASP A 24 -8.71 9.13 -7.54
N GLU A 25 -8.69 8.18 -8.47
CA GLU A 25 -7.84 7.01 -8.39
C GLU A 25 -6.36 7.38 -8.56
N THR A 26 -5.54 7.08 -7.55
CA THR A 26 -4.09 7.22 -7.63
C THR A 26 -3.44 5.94 -8.16
N LEU A 27 -2.22 6.06 -8.71
CA LEU A 27 -1.49 4.90 -9.22
C LEU A 27 -1.21 3.89 -8.09
N SER A 28 -0.90 4.37 -6.90
CA SER A 28 -0.65 3.53 -5.74
C SER A 28 -0.82 4.34 -4.46
N CYS A 29 -1.37 3.71 -3.42
CA CYS A 29 -1.47 4.29 -2.09
C CYS A 29 -0.91 3.29 -1.08
N GLY A 30 0.27 3.57 -0.52
CA GLY A 30 0.96 2.64 0.38
C GLY A 30 0.15 2.27 1.62
N THR A 31 -0.50 3.25 2.25
CA THR A 31 -1.35 3.01 3.43
C THR A 31 -2.62 2.21 3.08
N GLY A 32 -3.23 2.49 1.92
CA GLY A 32 -4.36 1.72 1.41
C GLY A 32 -4.01 0.26 1.14
N ILE A 33 -2.86 0.03 0.53
CA ILE A 33 -2.31 -1.30 0.25
C ILE A 33 -2.02 -2.09 1.53
N THR A 34 -1.41 -1.43 2.53
CA THR A 34 -1.20 -2.04 3.84
C THR A 34 -2.52 -2.44 4.51
N ALA A 35 -3.54 -1.58 4.45
CA ALA A 35 -4.87 -1.90 5.00
C ALA A 35 -5.52 -3.09 4.28
N SER A 36 -5.39 -3.19 2.95
CA SER A 36 -5.85 -4.33 2.17
C SER A 36 -5.12 -5.63 2.54
N ALA A 37 -3.80 -5.58 2.76
CA ALA A 37 -3.03 -6.74 3.20
C ALA A 37 -3.45 -7.23 4.60
N ILE A 38 -3.72 -6.32 5.54
CA ILE A 38 -4.27 -6.66 6.86
C ILE A 38 -5.63 -7.36 6.71
N LYS A 39 -6.50 -6.82 5.84
CA LYS A 39 -7.82 -7.44 5.58
C LYS A 39 -7.68 -8.84 4.96
N ALA A 40 -6.75 -9.02 4.03
CA ALA A 40 -6.46 -10.33 3.44
C ALA A 40 -5.92 -11.32 4.48
N ALA A 41 -5.04 -10.87 5.38
CA ALA A 41 -4.52 -11.69 6.46
C ALA A 41 -5.62 -12.14 7.45
N LEU A 42 -6.59 -11.27 7.73
CA LEU A 42 -7.77 -11.64 8.53
C LEU A 42 -8.62 -12.72 7.86
N LEU A 43 -8.77 -12.69 6.53
CA LEU A 43 -9.62 -13.61 5.78
C LEU A 43 -8.97 -14.97 5.50
N THR A 44 -7.64 -15.00 5.38
CA THR A 44 -6.91 -16.18 4.88
C THR A 44 -5.92 -16.76 5.88
N GLY A 45 -5.54 -16.00 6.92
CA GLY A 45 -4.44 -16.35 7.82
C GLY A 45 -3.04 -16.13 7.25
N LYS A 46 -2.88 -15.71 5.97
CA LYS A 46 -1.57 -15.41 5.38
C LYS A 46 -1.04 -14.06 5.85
N ASN A 47 0.21 -14.04 6.29
CA ASN A 47 0.90 -12.89 6.86
C ASN A 47 1.87 -12.18 5.90
N GLU A 48 1.95 -12.65 4.66
CA GLU A 48 2.79 -12.07 3.63
C GLU A 48 2.05 -12.06 2.31
N TRP A 49 2.10 -10.92 1.61
CA TRP A 49 1.35 -10.67 0.40
C TRP A 49 2.18 -9.95 -0.64
N LYS A 50 2.26 -10.52 -1.84
CA LYS A 50 2.60 -9.78 -3.05
C LYS A 50 1.37 -8.99 -3.49
N ILE A 51 1.55 -7.74 -3.88
CA ILE A 51 0.45 -6.85 -4.23
C ILE A 51 0.74 -6.18 -5.57
N GLU A 52 -0.25 -6.16 -6.44
CA GLU A 52 -0.22 -5.44 -7.70
C GLU A 52 -1.18 -4.24 -7.62
N SER A 53 -0.63 -3.04 -7.80
CA SER A 53 -1.39 -1.81 -8.01
C SER A 53 -1.07 -1.23 -9.38
N ARG A 54 -1.78 -0.16 -9.79
CA ARG A 54 -1.51 0.51 -11.07
C ARG A 54 -0.10 1.09 -11.15
N GLY A 55 0.48 1.47 -10.01
CA GLY A 55 1.81 2.05 -9.87
C GLY A 55 2.93 1.01 -9.78
N GLY A 56 2.60 -0.28 -9.74
CA GLY A 56 3.57 -1.36 -9.79
C GLY A 56 3.40 -2.41 -8.70
N LYS A 57 4.44 -3.24 -8.56
CA LYS A 57 4.47 -4.37 -7.63
C LYS A 57 5.00 -3.95 -6.28
N LEU A 58 4.28 -4.36 -5.24
CA LEU A 58 4.57 -4.09 -3.84
C LEU A 58 4.52 -5.42 -3.07
N HIS A 59 5.05 -5.41 -1.85
CA HIS A 59 4.86 -6.51 -0.91
C HIS A 59 4.58 -5.96 0.47
N VAL A 60 3.72 -6.66 1.21
CA VAL A 60 3.47 -6.40 2.62
C VAL A 60 3.72 -7.67 3.41
N ARG A 61 4.50 -7.53 4.48
CA ARG A 61 4.69 -8.56 5.50
C ARG A 61 4.25 -8.00 6.83
N LEU A 62 3.50 -8.78 7.60
CA LEU A 62 2.92 -8.37 8.87
C LEU A 62 3.00 -9.52 9.86
N GLN A 63 3.11 -9.22 11.14
CA GLN A 63 2.98 -10.22 12.19
C GLN A 63 1.60 -10.12 12.83
N ARG A 64 1.08 -11.25 13.28
CA ARG A 64 -0.21 -11.33 13.98
C ARG A 64 -0.02 -11.98 15.33
N ASN A 65 -0.30 -11.23 16.39
CA ASN A 65 -0.38 -11.75 17.75
C ASN A 65 -1.83 -11.64 18.24
N ALA A 66 -2.50 -12.78 18.35
CA ALA A 66 -3.94 -12.86 18.63
C ALA A 66 -4.78 -11.98 17.68
N GLN A 67 -5.33 -10.87 18.18
CA GLN A 67 -6.15 -9.93 17.40
C GLN A 67 -5.40 -8.67 16.95
N VAL A 68 -4.12 -8.54 17.29
CA VAL A 68 -3.32 -7.36 16.95
C VAL A 68 -2.36 -7.71 15.81
N PHE A 69 -2.26 -6.81 14.84
CA PHE A 69 -1.21 -6.83 13.84
C PHE A 69 -0.11 -5.86 14.23
N ASN A 70 1.13 -6.31 14.15
CA ASN A 70 2.34 -5.57 14.47
C ASN A 70 3.42 -5.85 13.41
N ASP A 71 4.55 -5.15 13.52
CA ASP A 71 5.73 -5.33 12.65
C ASP A 71 5.36 -5.38 11.16
N ILE A 72 4.63 -4.34 10.73
CA ILE A 72 4.09 -4.23 9.38
C ILE A 72 5.12 -3.55 8.49
N TYR A 73 5.63 -4.31 7.52
CA TYR A 73 6.58 -3.86 6.52
C TYR A 73 5.87 -3.76 5.17
N LEU A 74 5.92 -2.57 4.57
CA LEU A 74 5.57 -2.33 3.18
C LEU A 74 6.86 -2.09 2.41
N GLY A 75 7.06 -2.80 1.30
CA GLY A 75 8.21 -2.60 0.44
C GLY A 75 7.84 -2.60 -1.04
N GLY A 76 8.63 -1.88 -1.82
CA GLY A 76 8.47 -1.71 -3.26
C GLY A 76 9.64 -0.93 -3.84
N PRO A 77 9.69 -0.79 -5.18
CA PRO A 77 10.73 -0.02 -5.84
C PRO A 77 10.61 1.47 -5.53
N ALA A 78 11.76 2.15 -5.46
CA ALA A 78 11.85 3.61 -5.42
C ALA A 78 12.93 4.05 -6.41
N VAL A 79 12.62 5.02 -7.27
CA VAL A 79 13.53 5.50 -8.31
C VAL A 79 13.64 7.02 -8.20
N MET A 80 14.86 7.54 -8.16
CA MET A 80 15.12 8.97 -8.20
C MET A 80 14.84 9.50 -9.61
N VAL A 81 13.82 10.36 -9.75
CA VAL A 81 13.41 10.91 -11.05
C VAL A 81 14.14 12.20 -11.43
N PHE A 82 14.46 13.05 -10.45
CA PHE A 82 15.24 14.27 -10.65
C PHE A 82 15.91 14.68 -9.33
N LYS A 83 16.87 15.62 -9.43
CA LYS A 83 17.48 16.31 -8.29
C LYS A 83 17.54 17.81 -8.60
N GLY A 84 17.26 18.64 -7.61
CA GLY A 84 17.30 20.11 -7.75
C GLY A 84 17.39 20.81 -6.39
N GLU A 85 17.43 22.13 -6.42
CA GLU A 85 17.49 23.01 -5.24
C GLU A 85 16.27 23.94 -5.23
N LEU A 86 15.60 24.06 -4.08
CA LEU A 86 14.49 24.99 -3.87
C LEU A 86 14.96 26.19 -3.07
N LYS A 87 14.78 27.40 -3.61
CA LYS A 87 14.97 28.65 -2.86
C LYS A 87 13.69 28.97 -2.11
N HIS A 88 13.81 29.31 -0.84
CA HIS A 88 12.70 29.78 -0.03
C HIS A 88 12.83 31.29 0.13
N ASP A 89 12.00 32.06 -0.57
CA ASP A 89 11.91 33.49 -0.34
C ASP A 89 11.13 33.72 0.95
N LYS A 90 11.75 34.41 1.93
CA LYS A 90 11.06 34.80 3.16
C LYS A 90 9.96 35.79 2.79
N VAL A 91 8.71 35.41 3.01
CA VAL A 91 7.54 36.30 3.01
C VAL A 91 7.61 37.24 4.20
#